data_AF-A0A428R884-F1
#
_entry.id   AF-A0A428R884-F1
#
_cell.length_a   1.000
_cell.length_b   1.000
_cell.length_c   1.000
_cell.angle_alpha   90.00
_cell.angle_beta   90.00
_cell.angle_gamma   90.00
#
_symmetry.space_group_name_H-M   'P 1'
#
loop_
_entity.id
_entity.type
_entity.pdbx_description
1 polymer ?
#
loop_
_entity_poly.entity_id
_entity_poly.type
_entity_poly.pdbx_seq_one_letter_code
_entity_poly.pdbx_strand_id
1 'polypeptide(L)'
;MVRKFHRFPDLPWELRDMIWNFALRPNIPGVHVFKLYNKTTDHGVDRNVDVFDQHGSLRLAAPQNNKTSITRNRDNPSTYLIDGGLWTACKESNLVMKRNFNHQKWKSLLKDTNHSPSELIEKGMDMPQTSYFTHHNGRQYFFTVLPHKDLFIFQPQNLWTIDWFEFCRGGRLGSPVRGFAGIRNIALEFNLKWAGDIEERIIHMVKDTSDVIPGVNIWMIDYTLRRRDSAAVGQQSTSRGHESVAFRFKGQQLIPVDLSRKEDWIEVEEVNGKYVEKPSAVWWRNSIDFVNTVREELFLDRDFTFEEIRPRAVSVGLLAYVSGFHSSTSIFWLSYPVEGRASTVTKNTFVKPHNSVKGSMAVDNGPSPAAILVYLLPIITFTG
;
A
#
# COMPACT_ATOMS: atom_id res chain seq x y z
N MET A 1 -17.79 -25.71 -32.63
CA MET A 1 -18.65 -25.64 -31.43
C MET A 1 -18.52 -24.24 -30.83
N VAL A 2 -19.52 -23.38 -31.00
CA VAL A 2 -19.45 -21.98 -30.56
C VAL A 2 -19.80 -21.92 -29.07
N ARG A 3 -18.83 -21.59 -28.21
CA ARG A 3 -19.09 -21.34 -26.79
C ARG A 3 -19.90 -20.05 -26.68
N LYS A 4 -21.16 -20.15 -26.26
CA LYS A 4 -22.03 -18.99 -26.01
C LYS A 4 -21.52 -18.30 -24.74
N PHE A 5 -20.90 -17.13 -24.89
CA PHE A 5 -20.51 -16.29 -23.76
C PHE A 5 -21.76 -15.55 -23.27
N HIS A 6 -22.18 -15.82 -22.03
CA HIS A 6 -23.29 -15.12 -21.40
C HIS A 6 -22.82 -13.77 -20.87
N ARG A 7 -23.62 -12.71 -21.04
CA ARG A 7 -23.31 -11.41 -20.43
C ARG A 7 -23.44 -11.55 -18.92
N PHE A 8 -22.65 -10.78 -18.18
CA PHE A 8 -22.67 -10.84 -16.71
C PHE A 8 -24.08 -10.71 -16.10
N PRO A 9 -24.95 -9.75 -16.52
CA PRO A 9 -26.30 -9.64 -15.98
C PRO A 9 -27.23 -10.82 -16.27
N ASP A 10 -26.91 -11.61 -17.30
CA ASP A 10 -27.72 -12.78 -17.72
C ASP A 10 -27.32 -14.05 -16.94
N LEU A 11 -26.26 -13.99 -16.14
CA LEU A 11 -25.85 -15.11 -15.28
C LEU A 11 -26.83 -15.26 -14.11
N PRO A 12 -27.09 -16.49 -13.64
CA PRO A 12 -27.74 -16.74 -12.35
C PRO A 12 -27.09 -15.94 -11.22
N TRP A 13 -27.89 -15.50 -10.25
CA TRP A 13 -27.41 -14.61 -9.19
C TRP A 13 -26.28 -15.25 -8.37
N GLU A 14 -26.29 -16.57 -8.21
CA GLU A 14 -25.25 -17.33 -7.50
C GLU A 14 -23.90 -17.14 -8.18
N LEU A 15 -23.85 -17.22 -9.51
CA LEU A 15 -22.62 -17.03 -10.27
C LEU A 15 -22.17 -15.57 -10.22
N ARG A 16 -23.10 -14.61 -10.25
CA ARG A 16 -22.77 -13.17 -10.10
C ARG A 16 -22.18 -12.88 -8.72
N ASP A 17 -22.79 -13.41 -7.65
CA ASP A 17 -22.28 -13.26 -6.28
C ASP A 17 -20.91 -13.94 -6.12
N MET A 18 -20.72 -15.14 -6.67
CA MET A 18 -19.40 -15.80 -6.71
C MET A 18 -18.37 -14.93 -7.41
N ILE A 19 -18.64 -14.42 -8.60
CA ILE A 19 -17.72 -13.56 -9.36
C ILE A 19 -17.38 -12.30 -8.57
N TRP A 20 -18.36 -11.66 -7.93
CA TRP A 20 -18.09 -10.49 -7.10
C TRP A 20 -17.25 -10.82 -5.87
N ASN A 21 -17.51 -11.94 -5.19
CA ASN A 21 -16.68 -12.40 -4.07
C ASN A 21 -15.25 -12.72 -4.52
N PHE A 22 -15.07 -13.28 -5.71
CA PHE A 22 -13.74 -13.51 -6.30
C PHE A 22 -13.01 -12.22 -6.67
N ALA A 23 -13.74 -11.16 -6.99
CA ALA A 23 -13.15 -9.87 -7.33
C ALA A 23 -12.67 -9.09 -6.09
N LEU A 24 -13.15 -9.45 -4.89
CA LEU A 24 -12.72 -8.83 -3.64
C LEU A 24 -11.22 -9.01 -3.42
N ARG A 25 -10.58 -7.99 -2.85
CA ARG A 25 -9.19 -8.12 -2.42
C ARG A 25 -9.05 -9.21 -1.34
N PRO A 26 -7.91 -9.91 -1.28
CA PRO A 26 -7.64 -10.85 -0.19
C PRO A 26 -7.73 -10.18 1.18
N ASN A 27 -8.21 -10.91 2.19
CA ASN A 27 -8.29 -10.43 3.58
C ASN A 27 -6.92 -10.50 4.26
N ILE A 28 -6.00 -9.66 3.80
CA ILE A 28 -4.65 -9.48 4.32
C ILE A 28 -4.38 -7.99 4.51
N PRO A 29 -3.41 -7.62 5.37
CA PRO A 29 -2.98 -6.23 5.51
C PRO A 29 -2.63 -5.62 4.15
N GLY A 30 -3.36 -4.57 3.77
CA GLY A 30 -3.11 -3.80 2.57
C GLY A 30 -1.97 -2.80 2.78
N VAL A 31 -1.39 -2.33 1.68
CA VAL A 31 -0.46 -1.19 1.69
C VAL A 31 -1.12 -0.01 0.99
N HIS A 32 -1.08 1.15 1.63
CA HIS A 32 -1.67 2.39 1.14
C HIS A 32 -0.63 3.49 1.13
N VAL A 33 -0.37 4.03 -0.05
CA VAL A 33 0.55 5.15 -0.25
C VAL A 33 -0.25 6.43 -0.39
N PHE A 34 0.13 7.44 0.38
CA PHE A 34 -0.44 8.78 0.31
C PHE A 34 0.65 9.83 0.31
N LYS A 35 0.49 10.87 -0.51
CA LYS A 35 1.23 12.12 -0.32
C LYS A 35 0.64 12.82 0.89
N LEU A 36 1.48 13.38 1.74
CA LEU A 36 1.07 14.16 2.92
C LEU A 36 1.69 15.55 2.81
N TYR A 37 0.90 16.60 2.95
CA TYR A 37 1.40 17.96 2.85
C TYR A 37 0.55 18.92 3.68
N ASN A 38 1.15 20.05 4.03
CA ASN A 38 0.49 21.14 4.68
C ASN A 38 0.02 22.15 3.64
N LYS A 39 -1.30 22.34 3.50
CA LYS A 39 -1.89 23.19 2.44
C LYS A 39 -1.51 24.67 2.54
N THR A 40 -1.09 25.13 3.72
CA THR A 40 -0.75 26.54 3.97
C THR A 40 0.74 26.82 3.74
N THR A 41 1.62 25.87 4.04
CA THR A 41 3.08 26.07 3.94
C THR A 41 3.69 25.38 2.73
N ASP A 42 3.08 24.30 2.24
CA ASP A 42 3.64 23.50 1.15
C ASP A 42 3.04 23.96 -0.18
N HIS A 43 3.91 24.47 -1.04
CA HIS A 43 3.57 24.93 -2.38
C HIS A 43 3.90 23.86 -3.44
N GLY A 44 3.29 23.95 -4.62
CA GLY A 44 3.60 23.07 -5.76
C GLY A 44 3.06 21.65 -5.67
N VAL A 45 2.21 21.34 -4.69
CA VAL A 45 1.54 20.03 -4.60
C VAL A 45 0.32 20.02 -5.51
N ASP A 46 0.23 19.01 -6.37
CA ASP A 46 -0.99 18.76 -7.16
C ASP A 46 -2.13 18.32 -6.23
N ARG A 47 -3.15 19.18 -6.11
CA ARG A 47 -4.31 19.04 -5.21
C ARG A 47 -5.46 18.29 -5.87
N ASN A 48 -5.30 17.86 -7.11
CA ASN A 48 -6.39 17.30 -7.91
C ASN A 48 -6.80 15.88 -7.51
N VAL A 49 -6.23 15.34 -6.42
CA VAL A 49 -6.55 14.01 -5.88
C VAL A 49 -6.54 14.00 -4.35
N ASP A 50 -6.97 15.11 -3.75
CA ASP A 50 -7.11 15.22 -2.30
C ASP A 50 -8.13 14.19 -1.78
N VAL A 51 -7.72 13.49 -0.72
CA VAL A 51 -8.63 12.67 0.07
C VAL A 51 -9.58 13.61 0.81
N PHE A 52 -10.88 13.36 0.70
CA PHE A 52 -11.93 14.24 1.18
C PHE A 52 -11.82 14.63 2.67
N ASP A 53 -12.16 15.89 2.94
CA ASP A 53 -12.59 16.41 4.25
C ASP A 53 -11.58 16.23 5.39
N GLN A 54 -10.34 16.66 5.16
CA GLN A 54 -9.35 16.65 6.22
C GLN A 54 -9.49 17.89 7.10
N HIS A 55 -9.42 17.69 8.42
CA HIS A 55 -9.47 18.78 9.38
C HIS A 55 -8.12 19.52 9.39
N GLY A 56 -8.14 20.83 9.58
CA GLY A 56 -6.92 21.64 9.68
C GLY A 56 -6.21 21.94 8.35
N SER A 57 -4.90 22.18 8.43
CA SER A 57 -4.02 22.52 7.32
C SER A 57 -3.49 21.30 6.57
N LEU A 58 -3.50 20.11 7.18
CA LEU A 58 -2.93 18.90 6.60
C LEU A 58 -3.85 18.27 5.55
N ARG A 59 -3.22 17.77 4.49
CA ARG A 59 -3.86 17.14 3.33
C ARG A 59 -3.10 15.89 2.91
N LEU A 60 -3.85 14.82 2.78
CA LEU A 60 -3.52 13.58 2.09
C LEU A 60 -4.03 13.65 0.66
N ALA A 61 -3.19 13.25 -0.28
CA ALA A 61 -3.57 13.05 -1.67
C ALA A 61 -3.13 11.66 -2.13
N ALA A 62 -3.88 11.06 -3.05
CA ALA A 62 -3.40 9.85 -3.70
C ALA A 62 -2.15 10.22 -4.53
N PRO A 63 -1.05 9.45 -4.45
CA PRO A 63 0.15 9.76 -5.20
C PRO A 63 -0.13 9.65 -6.69
N GLN A 64 -0.04 10.78 -7.39
CA GLN A 64 0.09 10.78 -8.84
C GLN A 64 1.56 10.55 -9.21
N ASN A 65 1.75 10.03 -10.42
CA ASN A 65 3.00 9.74 -11.12
C ASN A 65 4.09 10.81 -10.86
N ASN A 66 4.81 10.67 -9.74
CA ASN A 66 5.81 11.64 -9.30
C ASN A 66 7.16 11.16 -9.82
N LYS A 67 7.80 11.95 -10.68
CA LYS A 67 9.16 11.70 -11.19
C LYS A 67 10.23 11.64 -10.08
N THR A 68 9.89 12.05 -8.85
CA THR A 68 10.80 12.20 -7.71
C THR A 68 10.66 11.13 -6.64
N SER A 69 9.68 10.22 -6.73
CA SER A 69 9.55 9.13 -5.76
C SER A 69 10.55 8.01 -6.09
N ILE A 70 11.25 7.52 -5.06
CA ILE A 70 12.16 6.37 -5.16
C ILE A 70 11.39 5.08 -5.52
N THR A 71 10.05 5.09 -5.47
CA THR A 71 9.22 4.07 -6.12
C THR A 71 9.46 4.08 -7.63
N ARG A 72 10.42 3.25 -8.06
CA ARG A 72 10.94 3.07 -9.41
C ARG A 72 9.90 2.65 -10.48
N ASN A 73 8.60 2.72 -10.21
CA ASN A 73 7.54 2.50 -11.19
C ASN A 73 6.28 3.30 -10.85
N ARG A 74 6.26 4.55 -11.33
CA ARG A 74 5.20 5.41 -11.94
C ARG A 74 3.69 5.23 -11.62
N ASP A 75 3.24 4.13 -11.05
CA ASP A 75 1.84 3.87 -10.70
C ASP A 75 1.68 3.72 -9.19
N ASN A 76 0.62 4.33 -8.66
CA ASN A 76 0.20 4.18 -7.27
C ASN A 76 -0.06 2.69 -6.95
N PRO A 77 0.72 2.06 -6.07
CA PRO A 77 0.64 0.62 -5.76
C PRO A 77 -0.43 0.27 -4.72
N SER A 78 -1.21 1.26 -4.28
CA SER A 78 -2.06 1.11 -3.11
C SER A 78 -3.16 0.08 -3.31
N THR A 79 -3.36 -0.73 -2.27
CA THR A 79 -4.41 -1.76 -2.23
C THR A 79 -5.80 -1.14 -2.38
N TYR A 80 -5.98 0.09 -1.90
CA TYR A 80 -7.24 0.82 -1.99
C TYR A 80 -7.72 1.08 -3.44
N LEU A 81 -6.84 0.98 -4.44
CA LEU A 81 -7.19 1.09 -5.86
C LEU A 81 -7.85 -0.18 -6.41
N ILE A 82 -7.75 -1.30 -5.71
CA ILE A 82 -8.52 -2.51 -6.04
C ILE A 82 -9.97 -2.30 -5.62
N ASP A 83 -10.17 -1.75 -4.41
CA ASP A 83 -11.48 -1.60 -3.79
C ASP A 83 -12.37 -0.57 -4.50
N GLY A 84 -11.80 0.50 -5.05
CA GLY A 84 -12.61 1.59 -5.59
C GLY A 84 -13.36 1.27 -6.88
N GLY A 85 -12.85 0.34 -7.70
CA GLY A 85 -13.61 -0.20 -8.83
C GLY A 85 -14.88 -0.91 -8.37
N LEU A 86 -14.79 -1.71 -7.31
CA LEU A 86 -15.93 -2.46 -6.77
C LEU A 86 -16.95 -1.57 -6.06
N TRP A 87 -16.49 -0.52 -5.38
CA TRP A 87 -17.39 0.46 -4.75
C TRP A 87 -18.29 1.19 -5.74
N THR A 88 -17.81 1.41 -6.97
CA THR A 88 -18.44 2.30 -7.97
C THR A 88 -19.01 1.58 -9.19
N ALA A 89 -18.71 0.30 -9.42
CA ALA A 89 -19.14 -0.42 -10.62
C ALA A 89 -20.67 -0.56 -10.75
N CYS A 90 -21.35 -1.12 -9.73
CA CYS A 90 -22.81 -1.22 -9.71
C CYS A 90 -23.37 -1.43 -8.29
N LYS A 91 -24.70 -1.51 -8.17
CA LYS A 91 -25.37 -1.78 -6.88
C LYS A 91 -24.98 -3.14 -6.29
N GLU A 92 -24.85 -4.18 -7.10
CA GLU A 92 -24.48 -5.53 -6.63
C GLU A 92 -23.07 -5.52 -6.04
N SER A 93 -22.08 -4.97 -6.75
CA SER A 93 -20.69 -4.89 -6.25
C SER A 93 -20.57 -4.06 -4.98
N ASN A 94 -21.32 -2.94 -4.88
CA ASN A 94 -21.37 -2.11 -3.68
C ASN A 94 -21.91 -2.87 -2.45
N LEU A 95 -22.92 -3.73 -2.64
CA LEU A 95 -23.47 -4.56 -1.57
C LEU A 95 -22.47 -5.62 -1.11
N VAL A 96 -21.76 -6.24 -2.05
CA VAL A 96 -20.69 -7.21 -1.73
C VAL A 96 -19.57 -6.53 -0.93
N MET A 97 -19.15 -5.31 -1.29
CA MET A 97 -18.17 -4.55 -0.51
C MET A 97 -18.65 -4.25 0.91
N LYS A 98 -19.90 -3.79 1.07
CA LYS A 98 -20.51 -3.55 2.39
C LYS A 98 -20.57 -4.81 3.26
N ARG A 99 -20.87 -5.96 2.64
CA ARG A 99 -20.88 -7.28 3.30
C ARG A 99 -19.47 -7.68 3.70
N ASN A 100 -18.50 -7.58 2.79
CA ASN A 100 -17.10 -7.97 3.00
C ASN A 100 -16.48 -7.24 4.20
N PHE A 101 -16.71 -5.94 4.30
CA PHE A 101 -16.18 -5.12 5.40
C PHE A 101 -17.09 -5.09 6.63
N ASN A 102 -18.15 -5.90 6.71
CA ASN A 102 -19.10 -5.87 7.82
C ASN A 102 -19.58 -4.45 8.18
N HIS A 103 -19.79 -3.61 7.15
CA HIS A 103 -19.90 -2.16 7.30
C HIS A 103 -21.03 -1.74 8.25
N GLN A 104 -22.15 -2.49 8.26
CA GLN A 104 -23.28 -2.20 9.16
C GLN A 104 -22.95 -2.50 10.62
N LYS A 105 -22.31 -3.64 10.90
CA LYS A 105 -21.87 -4.03 12.25
C LYS A 105 -20.84 -3.03 12.79
N TRP A 106 -19.89 -2.62 11.96
CA TRP A 106 -18.93 -1.60 12.34
C TRP A 106 -19.62 -0.26 12.63
N LYS A 107 -20.53 0.18 11.76
CA LYS A 107 -21.28 1.43 11.94
C LYS A 107 -22.17 1.43 13.18
N SER A 108 -22.73 0.29 13.60
CA SER A 108 -23.47 0.21 14.87
C SER A 108 -22.53 0.35 16.07
N LEU A 109 -21.33 -0.25 16.00
CA LEU A 109 -20.36 -0.19 17.09
C LEU A 109 -19.71 1.19 17.23
N LEU A 110 -19.49 1.91 16.13
CA LEU A 110 -19.07 3.31 16.17
C LEU A 110 -20.04 4.23 16.93
N LYS A 111 -21.32 3.84 17.01
CA LYS A 111 -22.34 4.59 17.77
C LYS A 111 -22.44 4.13 19.22
N ASP A 112 -21.89 2.96 19.54
CA ASP A 112 -21.92 2.39 20.87
C ASP A 112 -20.69 2.86 21.66
N THR A 113 -20.91 3.71 22.65
CA THR A 113 -19.84 4.27 23.48
C THR A 113 -19.36 3.31 24.57
N ASN A 114 -19.97 2.12 24.69
CA ASN A 114 -19.64 1.17 25.75
C ASN A 114 -18.42 0.31 25.47
N HIS A 115 -17.88 0.35 24.23
CA HIS A 115 -16.74 -0.45 23.83
C HIS A 115 -15.53 0.42 23.51
N SER A 116 -14.38 0.11 24.11
CA SER A 116 -13.14 0.74 23.69
C SER A 116 -12.66 0.18 22.34
N PRO A 117 -12.09 1.00 21.45
CA PRO A 117 -11.46 0.54 20.21
C PRO A 117 -10.47 -0.61 20.39
N SER A 118 -9.70 -0.58 21.49
CA SER A 118 -8.71 -1.62 21.81
C SER A 118 -9.35 -2.98 22.07
N GLU A 119 -10.44 -3.04 22.84
CA GLU A 119 -11.18 -4.29 23.08
C GLU A 119 -11.72 -4.90 21.79
N LEU A 120 -12.17 -4.05 20.85
CA LEU A 120 -12.68 -4.52 19.57
C LEU A 120 -11.57 -5.14 18.72
N ILE A 121 -10.36 -4.57 18.75
CA ILE A 121 -9.19 -5.14 18.09
C ILE A 121 -8.79 -6.47 18.73
N GLU A 122 -8.76 -6.56 20.07
CA GLU A 122 -8.46 -7.80 20.79
C GLU A 122 -9.46 -8.93 20.44
N LYS A 123 -10.72 -8.56 20.18
CA LYS A 123 -11.75 -9.49 19.68
C LYS A 123 -11.63 -9.80 18.19
N GLY A 124 -10.55 -9.37 17.53
CA GLY A 124 -10.27 -9.61 16.12
C GLY A 124 -11.17 -8.84 15.15
N MET A 125 -11.84 -7.78 15.61
CA MET A 125 -12.80 -7.06 14.78
C MET A 125 -12.12 -6.10 13.81
N ASP A 126 -12.54 -6.17 12.55
CA ASP A 126 -12.16 -5.18 11.56
C ASP A 126 -12.84 -3.83 11.79
N MET A 127 -12.04 -2.77 11.71
CA MET A 127 -12.46 -1.38 11.82
C MET A 127 -12.29 -0.65 10.47
N PRO A 128 -13.12 -0.92 9.46
CA PRO A 128 -12.97 -0.33 8.14
C PRO A 128 -13.32 1.15 8.13
N GLN A 129 -12.48 1.94 7.48
CA GLN A 129 -12.75 3.34 7.18
C GLN A 129 -12.88 3.53 5.67
N THR A 130 -14.02 4.04 5.23
CA THR A 130 -14.27 4.36 3.82
C THR A 130 -14.14 5.86 3.59
N SER A 131 -13.36 6.24 2.59
CA SER A 131 -13.16 7.62 2.17
C SER A 131 -13.21 7.70 0.64
N TYR A 132 -12.98 8.88 0.09
CA TYR A 132 -12.84 9.07 -1.35
C TYR A 132 -11.85 10.18 -1.68
N PHE A 133 -11.35 10.17 -2.90
CA PHE A 133 -10.71 11.33 -3.52
C PHE A 133 -11.45 11.68 -4.82
N THR A 134 -11.36 12.92 -5.24
CA THR A 134 -11.94 13.37 -6.51
C THR A 134 -10.86 13.28 -7.58
N HIS A 135 -11.13 12.63 -8.72
CA HIS A 135 -10.23 12.58 -9.86
C HIS A 135 -10.37 13.85 -10.72
N HIS A 136 -9.44 14.11 -11.64
CA HIS A 136 -9.46 15.29 -12.53
C HIS A 136 -10.77 15.51 -13.31
N ASN A 137 -11.54 14.45 -13.57
CA ASN A 137 -12.81 14.52 -14.27
C ASN A 137 -14.01 14.80 -13.33
N GLY A 138 -13.74 15.17 -12.07
CA GLY A 138 -14.76 15.41 -11.05
C GLY A 138 -15.40 14.16 -10.46
N ARG A 139 -15.04 12.96 -10.94
CA ARG A 139 -15.60 11.71 -10.40
C ARG A 139 -14.97 11.37 -9.05
N GLN A 140 -15.82 10.96 -8.12
CA GLN A 140 -15.39 10.46 -6.83
C GLN A 140 -14.91 9.02 -6.96
N TYR A 141 -13.74 8.74 -6.39
CA TYR A 141 -13.17 7.42 -6.29
C TYR A 141 -13.17 7.00 -4.83
N PHE A 142 -14.11 6.13 -4.47
CA PHE A 142 -14.26 5.61 -3.11
C PHE A 142 -13.24 4.53 -2.82
N PHE A 143 -12.83 4.41 -1.57
CA PHE A 143 -11.90 3.37 -1.15
C PHE A 143 -12.05 3.05 0.33
N THR A 144 -11.63 1.84 0.73
CA THR A 144 -11.69 1.39 2.12
C THR A 144 -10.31 0.96 2.60
N VAL A 145 -9.99 1.34 3.84
CA VAL A 145 -8.77 0.95 4.53
C VAL A 145 -9.12 0.35 5.89
N LEU A 146 -8.19 -0.42 6.48
CA LEU A 146 -8.25 -0.96 7.83
C LEU A 146 -7.12 -0.30 8.65
N PRO A 147 -7.34 0.87 9.29
CA PRO A 147 -6.28 1.63 9.95
C PRO A 147 -5.47 0.85 11.01
N HIS A 148 -6.14 -0.09 11.67
CA HIS A 148 -5.57 -0.95 12.70
C HIS A 148 -4.70 -2.11 12.16
N LYS A 149 -4.78 -2.43 10.86
CA LYS A 149 -4.09 -3.59 10.23
C LYS A 149 -3.18 -3.19 9.07
N ASP A 150 -3.66 -2.31 8.20
CA ASP A 150 -2.98 -1.95 6.96
C ASP A 150 -1.72 -1.08 7.23
N LEU A 151 -0.78 -1.11 6.29
CA LEU A 151 0.41 -0.24 6.27
C LEU A 151 0.10 1.05 5.51
N PHE A 152 0.37 2.19 6.14
CA PHE A 152 0.21 3.51 5.54
C PHE A 152 1.59 4.11 5.28
N ILE A 153 1.99 4.13 4.01
CA ILE A 153 3.23 4.78 3.57
C ILE A 153 2.90 6.24 3.28
N PHE A 154 3.43 7.15 4.10
CA PHE A 154 3.29 8.58 3.86
C PHE A 154 4.51 9.10 3.10
N GLN A 155 4.24 9.89 2.07
CA GLN A 155 5.20 10.66 1.30
C GLN A 155 5.03 12.13 1.66
N PRO A 156 5.61 12.59 2.79
CA PRO A 156 5.52 13.97 3.20
C PRO A 156 6.22 14.89 2.18
N GLN A 157 5.55 15.96 1.77
CA GLN A 157 6.15 16.98 0.91
C GLN A 157 7.29 17.70 1.63
N ASN A 158 7.10 18.01 2.91
CA ASN A 158 8.13 18.50 3.81
C ASN A 158 7.86 17.93 5.20
N LEU A 159 8.80 17.15 5.75
CA LEU A 159 8.66 16.54 7.08
C LEU A 159 8.51 17.57 8.19
N TRP A 160 9.06 18.77 8.03
CA TRP A 160 9.05 19.84 9.03
C TRP A 160 7.70 20.55 9.16
N THR A 161 6.87 20.52 8.13
CA THR A 161 5.58 21.25 8.11
C THR A 161 4.40 20.40 8.59
N ILE A 162 4.64 19.12 8.87
CA ILE A 162 3.62 18.18 9.31
C ILE A 162 3.48 18.20 10.84
N ASP A 163 2.32 18.60 11.35
CA ASP A 163 1.97 18.39 12.75
C ASP A 163 1.46 16.94 12.92
N TRP A 164 2.33 16.06 13.43
CA TRP A 164 2.03 14.64 13.56
C TRP A 164 1.01 14.34 14.66
N PHE A 165 1.00 15.15 15.71
CA PHE A 165 0.02 15.05 16.79
C PHE A 165 -1.38 15.33 16.24
N GLU A 166 -1.58 16.47 15.58
CA GLU A 166 -2.88 16.85 15.01
C GLU A 166 -3.27 15.93 13.85
N PHE A 167 -2.31 15.48 13.04
CA PHE A 167 -2.56 14.50 11.99
C PHE A 167 -3.16 13.20 12.55
N CYS A 168 -2.52 12.62 13.56
CA CYS A 168 -2.95 11.36 14.15
C CYS A 168 -4.24 11.50 14.94
N ARG A 169 -4.41 12.64 15.63
CA ARG A 169 -5.57 12.88 16.49
C ARG A 169 -6.81 13.21 15.68
N GLY A 170 -6.71 14.10 14.70
CA GLY A 170 -7.85 14.63 13.94
C GLY A 170 -8.05 14.02 12.55
N GLY A 171 -7.09 13.25 12.04
CA GLY A 171 -7.09 12.70 10.69
C GLY A 171 -8.30 11.80 10.39
N ARG A 172 -8.91 11.92 9.20
CA ARG A 172 -10.07 11.08 8.84
C ARG A 172 -9.76 9.60 8.72
N LEU A 173 -8.50 9.25 8.45
CA LEU A 173 -8.07 7.87 8.34
C LEU A 173 -7.69 7.37 9.74
N GLY A 174 -8.61 6.65 10.39
CA GLY A 174 -8.31 5.92 11.63
C GLY A 174 -8.15 6.75 12.90
N SER A 175 -8.59 8.01 12.95
CA SER A 175 -8.48 8.84 14.15
C SER A 175 -9.13 8.22 15.40
N PRO A 176 -8.43 8.23 16.55
CA PRO A 176 -9.00 7.83 17.83
C PRO A 176 -10.25 8.63 18.23
N VAL A 177 -10.30 9.93 17.94
CA VAL A 177 -11.46 10.78 18.29
C VAL A 177 -12.73 10.43 17.50
N ARG A 178 -12.59 9.60 16.46
CA ARG A 178 -13.70 9.10 15.64
C ARG A 178 -14.06 7.64 15.94
N GLY A 179 -13.60 7.11 17.09
CA GLY A 179 -13.89 5.75 17.52
C GLY A 179 -13.00 4.67 16.89
N PHE A 180 -11.91 5.05 16.23
CA PHE A 180 -10.89 4.10 15.74
C PHE A 180 -9.77 3.92 16.77
N ALA A 181 -8.84 3.00 16.53
CA ALA A 181 -7.69 2.79 17.42
C ALA A 181 -6.38 3.44 16.91
N GLY A 182 -6.48 4.42 16.00
CA GLY A 182 -5.33 4.99 15.30
C GLY A 182 -4.92 4.21 14.05
N ILE A 183 -4.05 4.82 13.24
CA ILE A 183 -3.28 4.12 12.21
C ILE A 183 -2.13 3.39 12.90
N ARG A 184 -2.15 2.06 12.88
CA ARG A 184 -1.21 1.23 13.65
C ARG A 184 0.11 0.97 12.98
N ASN A 185 0.18 1.03 11.66
CA ASN A 185 1.42 0.84 10.90
C ASN A 185 1.63 2.03 9.99
N ILE A 186 2.53 2.91 10.39
CA ILE A 186 2.91 4.11 9.64
C ILE A 186 4.30 3.86 9.08
N ALA A 187 4.52 4.22 7.82
CA ALA A 187 5.81 4.07 7.17
C ALA A 187 6.26 5.33 6.44
N LEU A 188 7.57 5.54 6.44
CA LEU A 188 8.25 6.52 5.61
C LEU A 188 9.29 5.82 4.72
N GLU A 189 9.45 6.32 3.51
CA GLU A 189 10.48 5.83 2.60
C GLU A 189 11.84 6.39 3.04
N PHE A 190 12.79 5.51 3.32
CA PHE A 190 14.15 5.90 3.68
C PHE A 190 14.82 6.61 2.51
N ASN A 191 15.57 7.68 2.82
CA ASN A 191 16.32 8.43 1.82
C ASN A 191 17.75 8.66 2.30
N LEU A 192 18.70 8.10 1.55
CA LEU A 192 20.14 8.21 1.79
C LEU A 192 20.67 9.66 1.80
N LYS A 193 19.91 10.62 1.28
CA LYS A 193 20.28 12.05 1.27
C LYS A 193 19.81 12.82 2.50
N TRP A 194 19.22 12.13 3.46
CA TRP A 194 18.84 12.77 4.71
C TRP A 194 20.07 13.33 5.42
N ALA A 195 19.96 14.60 5.83
CA ALA A 195 20.95 15.26 6.67
C ALA A 195 20.69 14.93 8.15
N GLY A 196 21.65 15.26 9.02
CA GLY A 196 21.59 14.87 10.44
C GLY A 196 20.38 15.41 11.21
N ASP A 197 19.82 16.55 10.79
CA ASP A 197 18.62 17.15 11.38
C ASP A 197 17.34 16.31 11.16
N ILE A 198 17.35 15.40 10.18
CA ILE A 198 16.18 14.53 9.97
C ILE A 198 15.94 13.60 11.15
N GLU A 199 17.00 13.15 11.83
CA GLU A 199 16.90 12.13 12.89
C GLU A 199 16.06 12.66 14.04
N GLU A 200 16.41 13.87 14.50
CA GLU A 200 15.66 14.62 15.50
C GLU A 200 14.19 14.80 15.08
N ARG A 201 13.95 15.09 13.80
CA ARG A 201 12.59 15.24 13.28
C ARG A 201 11.80 13.95 13.31
N ILE A 202 12.42 12.83 12.95
CA ILE A 202 11.79 11.51 13.00
C ILE A 202 11.52 11.12 14.46
N ILE A 203 12.44 11.40 15.38
CA ILE A 203 12.25 11.17 16.81
C ILE A 203 11.04 11.96 17.32
N HIS A 204 10.94 13.25 16.99
CA HIS A 204 9.79 14.09 17.36
C HIS A 204 8.49 13.55 16.79
N MET A 205 8.47 13.16 15.51
CA MET A 205 7.31 12.50 14.89
C MET A 205 6.90 11.24 15.66
N VAL A 206 7.86 10.39 16.04
CA VAL A 206 7.58 9.14 16.76
C VAL A 206 6.97 9.44 18.13
N LYS A 207 7.54 10.42 18.86
CA LYS A 207 7.00 10.90 20.14
C LYS A 207 5.55 11.38 19.96
N ASP A 208 5.31 12.37 19.10
CA ASP A 208 3.98 12.93 18.81
C ASP A 208 2.93 11.86 18.45
N THR A 209 3.33 10.91 17.59
CA THR A 209 2.44 9.83 17.14
C THR A 209 2.11 8.86 18.27
N SER A 210 3.11 8.50 19.08
CA SER A 210 2.96 7.55 20.19
C SER A 210 2.07 8.09 21.32
N ASP A 211 2.02 9.41 21.47
CA ASP A 211 1.18 10.10 22.47
C ASP A 211 -0.30 10.00 22.11
N VAL A 212 -0.61 9.90 20.82
CA VAL A 212 -1.97 9.81 20.30
C VAL A 212 -2.40 8.36 20.05
N ILE A 213 -1.47 7.50 19.61
CA ILE A 213 -1.76 6.14 19.18
C ILE A 213 -0.89 5.16 20.00
N PRO A 214 -1.39 4.69 21.16
CA PRO A 214 -0.66 3.74 21.98
C PRO A 214 -0.46 2.43 21.21
N GLY A 215 0.77 1.94 21.05
CA GLY A 215 1.02 0.70 20.29
C GLY A 215 1.15 0.90 18.78
N VAL A 216 1.60 2.07 18.33
CA VAL A 216 1.90 2.35 16.91
C VAL A 216 3.24 1.75 16.50
N ASN A 217 3.30 1.21 15.29
CA ASN A 217 4.52 0.78 14.63
C ASN A 217 4.91 1.82 13.58
N ILE A 218 6.11 2.38 13.74
CA ILE A 218 6.74 3.29 12.79
C ILE A 218 7.79 2.53 12.01
N TRP A 219 7.65 2.49 10.69
CA TRP A 219 8.52 1.76 9.79
C TRP A 219 9.30 2.72 8.90
N MET A 220 10.60 2.49 8.76
CA MET A 220 11.36 3.00 7.62
C MET A 220 11.35 1.94 6.53
N ILE A 221 11.21 2.33 5.27
CA ILE A 221 11.23 1.40 4.13
C ILE A 221 12.50 1.65 3.33
N ASP A 222 13.34 0.62 3.22
CA ASP A 222 14.51 0.63 2.35
C ASP A 222 14.34 -0.38 1.20
N TYR A 223 14.11 0.17 0.01
CA TYR A 223 13.97 -0.63 -1.22
C TYR A 223 15.27 -1.20 -1.74
N THR A 224 16.42 -0.79 -1.20
CA THR A 224 17.75 -1.29 -1.57
C THR A 224 18.19 -2.45 -0.70
N LEU A 225 17.53 -2.70 0.44
CA LEU A 225 17.89 -3.79 1.34
C LEU A 225 17.39 -5.15 0.84
N ARG A 226 18.24 -6.17 0.85
CA ARG A 226 17.91 -7.56 0.47
C ARG A 226 18.53 -8.53 1.47
N ARG A 227 17.89 -9.69 1.67
CA ARG A 227 18.50 -10.80 2.42
C ARG A 227 19.63 -11.42 1.62
N ARG A 228 20.76 -11.69 2.27
CA ARG A 228 21.93 -12.35 1.69
C ARG A 228 21.58 -13.77 1.20
N ASP A 229 20.83 -14.53 1.99
CA ASP A 229 20.39 -15.89 1.65
C ASP A 229 18.95 -15.91 1.13
N SER A 230 18.79 -15.75 -0.19
CA SER A 230 17.47 -15.80 -0.84
C SER A 230 16.77 -17.17 -0.73
N ALA A 231 17.49 -18.24 -0.39
CA ALA A 231 16.92 -19.58 -0.17
C ALA A 231 16.12 -19.71 1.14
N ALA A 232 16.34 -18.82 2.11
CA ALA A 232 15.65 -18.83 3.40
C ALA A 232 14.30 -18.08 3.40
N VAL A 233 13.90 -17.50 2.26
CA VAL A 233 12.68 -16.70 2.09
C VAL A 233 11.39 -17.47 2.43
N GLY A 234 11.45 -18.80 2.52
CA GLY A 234 10.31 -19.65 2.86
C GLY A 234 10.35 -20.40 4.20
N GLN A 235 11.39 -20.27 5.03
CA GLN A 235 11.60 -21.20 6.17
C GLN A 235 11.99 -20.59 7.53
N GLN A 236 11.79 -19.30 7.77
CA GLN A 236 11.85 -18.81 9.16
C GLN A 236 10.45 -18.75 9.78
N SER A 237 10.06 -19.87 10.38
CA SER A 237 9.16 -19.85 11.54
C SER A 237 9.94 -19.25 12.71
N THR A 238 9.69 -17.99 13.03
CA THR A 238 10.24 -17.37 14.24
C THR A 238 9.45 -17.86 15.44
N SER A 239 10.10 -18.66 16.27
CA SER A 239 9.64 -19.08 17.59
C SER A 239 9.59 -17.88 18.55
N ARG A 240 8.54 -17.06 18.47
CA ARG A 240 7.98 -16.20 19.54
C ARG A 240 6.91 -15.29 18.94
N GLY A 241 5.64 -15.69 19.04
CA GLY A 241 4.43 -14.86 19.20
C GLY A 241 4.11 -13.68 18.25
N HIS A 242 5.02 -13.20 17.42
CA HIS A 242 4.77 -12.17 16.43
C HIS A 242 4.69 -12.87 15.08
N GLU A 243 3.48 -13.11 14.60
CA GLU A 243 3.23 -13.37 13.18
C GLU A 243 4.03 -12.32 12.39
N SER A 244 4.96 -12.76 11.54
CA SER A 244 5.74 -11.83 10.73
C SER A 244 4.77 -11.04 9.86
N VAL A 245 4.53 -9.78 10.20
CA VAL A 245 3.60 -8.93 9.44
C VAL A 245 4.27 -8.59 8.12
N ALA A 246 4.09 -9.46 7.13
CA ALA A 246 4.47 -9.19 5.75
C ALA A 246 3.35 -8.39 5.09
N PHE A 247 3.66 -7.18 4.62
CA PHE A 247 2.70 -6.35 3.91
C PHE A 247 2.81 -6.60 2.41
N ARG A 248 1.69 -6.93 1.75
CA ARG A 248 1.72 -7.19 0.30
C ARG A 248 1.68 -5.90 -0.51
N PHE A 249 2.62 -5.77 -1.44
CA PHE A 249 2.83 -4.58 -2.25
C PHE A 249 3.13 -4.97 -3.70
N LYS A 250 2.21 -4.71 -4.64
CA LYS A 250 2.38 -5.05 -6.09
C LYS A 250 2.86 -6.49 -6.38
N GLY A 251 2.26 -7.48 -5.72
CA GLY A 251 2.67 -8.90 -5.88
C GLY A 251 4.00 -9.24 -5.19
N GLN A 252 4.52 -8.31 -4.38
CA GLN A 252 5.76 -8.44 -3.61
C GLN A 252 5.45 -8.27 -2.13
N GLN A 253 6.45 -8.43 -1.27
CA GLN A 253 6.29 -8.35 0.18
C GLN A 253 7.28 -7.36 0.78
N LEU A 254 6.76 -6.47 1.64
CA LEU A 254 7.56 -5.73 2.59
C LEU A 254 7.65 -6.56 3.87
N ILE A 255 8.85 -6.92 4.28
CA ILE A 255 9.09 -7.74 5.46
C ILE A 255 9.89 -6.98 6.52
N PRO A 256 9.61 -7.19 7.81
CA PRO A 256 10.43 -6.66 8.88
C PRO A 256 11.88 -7.15 8.79
N VAL A 257 12.82 -6.23 8.98
CA VAL A 257 14.25 -6.49 9.09
C VAL A 257 14.58 -6.81 10.54
N ASP A 258 15.26 -7.92 10.75
CA ASP A 258 15.86 -8.22 12.05
C ASP A 258 17.11 -7.37 12.24
N LEU A 259 16.97 -6.26 12.97
CA LEU A 259 18.04 -5.31 13.23
C LEU A 259 19.16 -5.90 14.12
N SER A 260 18.93 -7.04 14.79
CA SER A 260 19.97 -7.72 15.57
C SER A 260 20.91 -8.57 14.71
N ARG A 261 20.52 -8.87 13.47
CA ARG A 261 21.25 -9.74 12.52
C ARG A 261 21.58 -8.96 11.25
N LYS A 262 22.28 -7.83 11.40
CA LYS A 262 22.58 -6.91 10.29
C LYS A 262 23.36 -7.59 9.14
N GLU A 263 24.18 -8.58 9.47
CA GLU A 263 24.98 -9.38 8.54
C GLU A 263 24.16 -10.26 7.58
N ASP A 264 22.89 -10.52 7.91
CA ASP A 264 21.96 -11.25 7.05
C ASP A 264 21.44 -10.38 5.89
N TRP A 265 21.73 -9.07 5.91
CA TRP A 265 21.21 -8.09 4.98
C TRP A 265 22.32 -7.38 4.21
N ILE A 266 22.05 -7.13 2.93
CA ILE A 266 22.95 -6.40 2.04
C ILE A 266 22.17 -5.29 1.31
N GLU A 267 22.83 -4.17 1.07
CA GLU A 267 22.31 -3.15 0.16
C GLU A 267 22.68 -3.50 -1.26
N VAL A 268 21.71 -3.40 -2.16
CA VAL A 268 21.91 -3.64 -3.59
C VAL A 268 21.55 -2.40 -4.41
N GLU A 269 22.20 -2.25 -5.54
CA GLU A 269 21.81 -1.34 -6.59
C GLU A 269 21.52 -2.10 -7.88
N GLU A 270 20.71 -1.50 -8.75
CA GLU A 270 20.37 -2.10 -10.03
C GLU A 270 21.30 -1.54 -11.10
N VAL A 271 22.12 -2.41 -11.67
CA VAL A 271 23.05 -2.11 -12.75
C VAL A 271 22.71 -3.03 -13.92
N ASN A 272 22.32 -2.44 -15.06
CA ASN A 272 21.92 -3.18 -16.26
C ASN A 272 20.82 -4.23 -16.02
N GLY A 273 19.84 -3.92 -15.17
CA GLY A 273 18.73 -4.82 -14.83
C GLY A 273 19.12 -5.99 -13.90
N LYS A 274 20.34 -5.98 -13.35
CA LYS A 274 20.79 -6.93 -12.33
C LYS A 274 21.06 -6.20 -11.02
N TYR A 275 20.67 -6.83 -9.91
CA TYR A 275 21.02 -6.33 -8.59
C TYR A 275 22.46 -6.72 -8.26
N VAL A 276 23.29 -5.73 -7.94
CA VAL A 276 24.67 -5.92 -7.47
C VAL A 276 24.79 -5.34 -6.07
N GLU A 277 25.59 -5.98 -5.23
CA GLU A 277 25.88 -5.50 -3.89
C GLU A 277 26.59 -4.14 -3.98
N LYS A 278 26.08 -3.15 -3.25
CA LYS A 278 26.77 -1.86 -3.16
C LYS A 278 28.05 -2.06 -2.35
N PRO A 279 29.21 -1.59 -2.84
CA PRO A 279 30.39 -1.54 -2.00
C PRO A 279 30.06 -0.66 -0.79
N SER A 280 30.28 -1.19 0.42
CA SER A 280 30.01 -0.49 1.67
C SER A 280 30.75 0.84 1.66
N ALA A 281 30.05 1.93 1.35
CA ALA A 281 30.62 3.27 1.39
C ALA A 281 30.87 3.60 2.86
N VAL A 282 32.13 3.71 3.23
CA VAL A 282 32.64 3.67 4.62
C VAL A 282 32.18 4.85 5.50
N TRP A 283 31.31 5.77 5.05
CA TRP A 283 31.14 7.05 5.74
C TRP A 283 29.73 7.65 5.83
N TRP A 284 28.66 6.95 5.42
CA TRP A 284 27.28 7.42 5.66
C TRP A 284 26.42 6.30 6.25
N ARG A 285 25.65 6.61 7.31
CA ARG A 285 24.78 5.64 8.02
C ARG A 285 23.85 4.96 7.02
N ASN A 286 23.95 3.63 6.89
CA ASN A 286 22.96 2.83 6.16
C ASN A 286 21.61 2.87 6.90
N SER A 287 20.55 2.35 6.29
CA SER A 287 19.21 2.38 6.88
C SER A 287 19.10 1.61 8.21
N ILE A 288 19.89 0.55 8.41
CA ILE A 288 19.92 -0.23 9.66
C ILE A 288 20.51 0.62 10.78
N ASP A 289 21.67 1.25 10.54
CA ASP A 289 22.35 2.10 11.52
C ASP A 289 21.48 3.32 11.86
N PHE A 290 20.86 3.95 10.86
CA PHE A 290 19.92 5.05 11.06
C PHE A 290 18.76 4.67 11.99
N VAL A 291 18.09 3.55 11.72
CA VAL A 291 16.96 3.09 12.55
C VAL A 291 17.42 2.72 13.95
N ASN A 292 18.60 2.10 14.10
CA ASN A 292 19.15 1.80 15.42
C ASN A 292 19.45 3.08 16.22
N THR A 293 20.01 4.12 15.60
CA THR A 293 20.21 5.41 16.27
C THR A 293 18.88 6.01 16.74
N VAL A 294 17.85 6.06 15.87
CA VAL A 294 16.52 6.56 16.26
C VAL A 294 15.95 5.77 17.45
N ARG A 295 16.12 4.44 17.46
CA ARG A 295 15.68 3.58 18.58
C ARG A 295 16.47 3.88 19.85
N GLU A 296 17.79 3.95 19.77
CA GLU A 296 18.65 4.25 20.90
C GLU A 296 18.25 5.58 21.54
N GLU A 297 18.13 6.66 20.77
CA GLU A 297 17.71 7.96 21.29
C GLU A 297 16.31 7.92 21.94
N LEU A 298 15.35 7.21 21.35
CA LEU A 298 14.01 7.07 21.92
C LEU A 298 13.96 6.26 23.23
N PHE A 299 14.90 5.33 23.44
CA PHE A 299 14.91 4.41 24.58
C PHE A 299 16.02 4.70 25.62
N LEU A 300 16.97 5.59 25.31
CA LEU A 300 18.02 6.06 26.22
C LEU A 300 17.61 7.31 27.01
N ASP A 301 16.70 8.12 26.47
CA ASP A 301 16.13 9.33 27.09
C ASP A 301 15.21 8.94 28.28
N ARG A 302 15.82 8.49 29.38
CA ARG A 302 15.18 8.14 30.67
C ARG A 302 14.86 9.37 31.54
N ASP A 303 14.74 10.57 30.98
CA ASP A 303 14.40 11.78 31.73
C ASP A 303 12.88 12.01 31.90
N PHE A 304 12.06 10.97 31.76
CA PHE A 304 10.67 11.01 32.21
C PHE A 304 10.56 10.71 33.71
N THR A 305 11.02 11.64 34.53
CA THR A 305 10.49 11.78 35.89
C THR A 305 9.05 12.27 35.78
N PHE A 306 8.08 11.35 35.68
CA PHE A 306 6.76 11.38 36.33
C PHE A 306 5.95 10.16 35.83
N GLU A 307 5.70 9.24 36.76
CA GLU A 307 4.71 8.14 36.76
C GLU A 307 4.83 7.02 35.72
N GLU A 308 5.72 6.08 36.02
CA GLU A 308 5.43 4.67 36.37
C GLU A 308 4.05 4.03 36.08
N ILE A 309 3.34 4.29 34.96
CA ILE A 309 2.23 3.40 34.52
C ILE A 309 2.22 3.25 32.98
N ARG A 310 2.91 2.19 32.52
CA ARG A 310 2.99 1.57 31.16
C ARG A 310 4.07 2.11 30.22
N PRO A 311 4.91 1.23 29.64
CA PRO A 311 5.76 1.62 28.52
C PRO A 311 4.85 2.01 27.35
N ARG A 312 5.05 3.21 26.77
CA ARG A 312 4.44 3.57 25.48
C ARG A 312 5.00 2.58 24.46
N ALA A 313 4.20 1.56 24.10
CA ALA A 313 4.60 0.45 23.25
C ALA A 313 4.76 0.86 21.77
N VAL A 314 5.45 1.96 21.51
CA VAL A 314 5.82 2.33 20.14
C VAL A 314 6.95 1.41 19.68
N SER A 315 6.84 0.90 18.46
CA SER A 315 7.93 0.19 17.81
C SER A 315 8.46 1.03 16.65
N VAL A 316 9.78 1.07 16.52
CA VAL A 316 10.44 1.63 15.34
C VAL A 316 11.22 0.50 14.68
N GLY A 317 10.97 0.30 13.40
CA GLY A 317 11.56 -0.81 12.65
C GLY A 317 11.89 -0.45 11.21
N LEU A 318 12.52 -1.40 10.52
CA LEU A 318 12.89 -1.29 9.12
C LEU A 318 12.13 -2.37 8.34
N LEU A 319 11.60 -1.99 7.17
CA LEU A 319 10.98 -2.88 6.21
C LEU A 319 11.89 -2.97 4.98
N ALA A 320 12.20 -4.21 4.60
CA ALA A 320 12.93 -4.51 3.38
C ALA A 320 11.99 -5.04 2.30
N TYR A 321 12.40 -4.81 1.06
CA TYR A 321 11.64 -5.19 -0.11
C TYR A 321 12.08 -6.56 -0.63
N VAL A 322 11.16 -7.53 -0.65
CA VAL A 322 11.42 -8.88 -1.15
C VAL A 322 10.55 -9.16 -2.37
N SER A 323 11.22 -9.38 -3.51
CA SER A 323 10.55 -9.83 -4.72
C SER A 323 10.11 -11.28 -4.58
N GLY A 324 8.80 -11.52 -4.54
CA GLY A 324 8.24 -12.86 -4.64
C GLY A 324 8.36 -13.41 -6.06
N PHE A 325 8.60 -14.72 -6.18
CA PHE A 325 8.40 -15.46 -7.44
C PHE A 325 7.01 -15.12 -8.00
N HIS A 326 6.94 -14.83 -9.31
CA HIS A 326 5.68 -14.59 -10.00
C HIS A 326 4.77 -15.83 -9.87
N SER A 327 3.80 -15.83 -8.94
CA SER A 327 2.64 -16.70 -9.08
C SER A 327 1.81 -16.13 -10.22
N SER A 328 1.74 -16.88 -11.31
CA SER A 328 1.09 -16.52 -12.58
C SER A 328 -0.42 -16.37 -12.43
N THR A 329 -0.89 -15.30 -11.80
CA THR A 329 -2.29 -14.87 -11.84
C THR A 329 -2.33 -13.35 -11.96
N SER A 330 -1.92 -12.86 -13.12
CA SER A 330 -2.14 -11.48 -13.53
C SER A 330 -3.56 -11.36 -14.09
N ILE A 331 -4.45 -10.70 -13.36
CA ILE A 331 -5.67 -10.13 -13.93
C ILE A 331 -5.29 -8.73 -14.42
N PHE A 332 -5.20 -8.56 -15.73
CA PHE A 332 -4.93 -7.27 -16.35
C PHE A 332 -6.20 -6.40 -16.31
N TRP A 333 -6.15 -5.29 -15.60
CA TRP A 333 -7.06 -4.17 -15.83
C TRP A 333 -6.40 -3.20 -16.80
N LEU A 334 -6.98 -3.05 -17.99
CA LEU A 334 -6.55 -2.06 -18.98
C LEU A 334 -6.94 -0.67 -18.48
N SER A 335 -5.98 0.07 -17.93
CA SER A 335 -6.03 1.53 -17.88
C SER A 335 -5.80 2.04 -19.31
N TYR A 336 -6.84 2.54 -19.97
CA TYR A 336 -6.71 3.10 -21.32
C TYR A 336 -5.97 4.46 -21.30
N PRO A 337 -5.07 4.72 -22.27
CA PRO A 337 -4.56 6.05 -22.53
C PRO A 337 -5.62 6.90 -23.25
N VAL A 338 -5.68 8.18 -22.88
CA VAL A 338 -6.54 9.20 -23.50
C VAL A 338 -6.05 9.46 -24.92
N GLU A 339 -6.87 9.13 -25.92
CA GLU A 339 -6.65 9.54 -27.32
C GLU A 339 -6.78 11.06 -27.45
N GLY A 340 -5.72 11.68 -27.95
CA GLY A 340 -5.69 13.09 -28.33
C GLY A 340 -5.00 13.25 -29.69
N ARG A 341 -5.81 13.62 -30.68
CA ARG A 341 -5.47 14.15 -32.02
C ARG A 341 -5.02 13.19 -33.11
N ALA A 342 -5.93 13.05 -34.07
CA ALA A 342 -5.70 12.65 -35.44
C ALA A 342 -4.48 13.37 -36.06
N SER A 343 -3.56 12.59 -36.57
CA SER A 343 -2.70 12.99 -37.67
C SER A 343 -2.64 11.83 -38.67
N THR A 344 -3.11 12.13 -39.87
CA THR A 344 -3.12 11.31 -41.07
C THR A 344 -1.77 10.65 -41.33
N VAL A 345 -1.75 9.32 -41.45
CA VAL A 345 -0.65 8.60 -42.09
C VAL A 345 -1.21 7.71 -43.20
N THR A 346 -0.63 7.93 -44.38
CA THR A 346 -0.90 7.36 -45.69
C THR A 346 -0.62 5.85 -45.75
N LYS A 347 -1.39 5.17 -46.61
CA LYS A 347 -1.29 3.74 -46.94
C LYS A 347 -0.02 3.39 -47.74
N ASN A 348 0.28 2.08 -47.69
CA ASN A 348 1.18 1.26 -48.53
C ASN A 348 2.60 1.11 -47.94
N THR A 349 3.22 -0.08 -47.86
CA THR A 349 3.15 -1.23 -48.77
C THR A 349 3.64 -2.52 -48.09
N PHE A 350 3.05 -3.64 -48.50
CA PHE A 350 3.50 -5.04 -48.31
C PHE A 350 4.94 -5.27 -48.79
N VAL A 351 5.78 -5.98 -48.01
CA VAL A 351 6.79 -6.93 -48.53
C VAL A 351 7.07 -8.03 -47.47
N LYS A 352 6.85 -9.31 -47.84
CA LYS A 352 7.53 -10.51 -47.31
C LYS A 352 8.47 -11.00 -48.43
N PRO A 353 9.64 -11.62 -48.14
CA PRO A 353 9.74 -13.11 -48.17
C PRO A 353 10.80 -13.69 -47.17
N HIS A 354 10.51 -14.80 -46.46
CA HIS A 354 10.85 -16.24 -46.67
C HIS A 354 12.24 -16.76 -46.19
N ASN A 355 12.16 -17.75 -45.28
CA ASN A 355 12.88 -19.05 -45.13
C ASN A 355 14.40 -19.15 -44.84
N SER A 356 14.78 -19.80 -43.71
CA SER A 356 15.14 -21.26 -43.66
C SER A 356 15.38 -21.71 -42.18
N VAL A 357 14.66 -22.69 -41.62
CA VAL A 357 14.86 -24.17 -41.46
C VAL A 357 16.02 -24.66 -40.55
N LYS A 358 15.63 -25.52 -39.58
CA LYS A 358 16.32 -26.60 -38.79
C LYS A 358 16.52 -26.25 -37.30
N GLY A 359 16.11 -27.05 -36.31
CA GLY A 359 15.43 -28.35 -36.30
C GLY A 359 15.08 -28.83 -34.86
N SER A 360 14.10 -29.73 -34.77
CA SER A 360 13.94 -30.86 -33.83
C SER A 360 14.25 -30.70 -32.33
N MET A 361 13.21 -30.75 -31.48
CA MET A 361 12.89 -31.94 -30.65
C MET A 361 11.54 -31.74 -29.94
N ALA A 362 10.63 -32.69 -30.13
CA ALA A 362 9.33 -32.74 -29.47
C ALA A 362 9.47 -33.38 -28.09
N VAL A 363 8.88 -32.76 -27.06
CA VAL A 363 8.50 -33.41 -25.81
C VAL A 363 7.08 -32.98 -25.48
N ASP A 364 6.25 -34.01 -25.34
CA ASP A 364 4.84 -34.01 -24.93
C ASP A 364 4.62 -33.18 -23.65
N ASN A 365 3.65 -32.28 -23.67
CA ASN A 365 3.07 -31.70 -22.46
C ASN A 365 1.55 -31.62 -22.64
N GLY A 366 0.83 -32.36 -21.79
CA GLY A 366 -0.63 -32.38 -21.72
C GLY A 366 -1.25 -31.01 -21.38
N PRO A 367 -2.59 -30.91 -21.40
CA PRO A 367 -3.27 -29.62 -21.39
C PRO A 367 -3.14 -28.92 -20.03
N SER A 368 -2.46 -27.77 -20.05
CA SER A 368 -2.43 -26.76 -18.97
C SER A 368 -3.84 -26.18 -18.74
N PRO A 369 -4.23 -25.86 -17.49
CA PRO A 369 -5.59 -25.41 -17.17
C PRO A 369 -5.90 -24.04 -17.79
N ALA A 370 -7.10 -23.95 -18.38
CA ALA A 370 -7.59 -22.79 -19.09
C ALA A 370 -7.65 -21.53 -18.19
N ALA A 371 -6.95 -20.48 -18.59
CA ALA A 371 -7.14 -19.13 -18.07
C ALA A 371 -8.54 -18.64 -18.48
N ILE A 372 -9.38 -18.28 -17.50
CA ILE A 372 -10.66 -17.61 -17.75
C ILE A 372 -10.37 -16.11 -17.90
N LEU A 373 -10.37 -15.62 -19.15
CA LEU A 373 -10.34 -14.19 -19.42
C LEU A 373 -11.79 -13.64 -19.36
N VAL A 374 -12.08 -12.79 -18.37
CA VAL A 374 -13.35 -12.05 -18.31
C VAL A 374 -13.12 -10.65 -18.87
N TYR A 375 -13.69 -10.36 -20.04
CA TYR A 375 -13.71 -9.01 -20.60
C TYR A 375 -14.93 -8.25 -20.07
N LEU A 376 -14.69 -7.19 -19.29
CA LEU A 376 -15.72 -6.19 -18.97
C LEU A 376 -15.54 -4.98 -19.90
N LEU A 377 -16.41 -4.86 -20.91
CA LEU A 377 -16.55 -3.65 -21.73
C LEU A 377 -17.53 -2.67 -21.05
N PRO A 378 -17.26 -1.36 -21.04
CA PRO A 378 -18.21 -0.38 -20.53
C PRO A 378 -19.39 -0.21 -21.50
N ILE A 379 -20.60 -0.26 -20.94
CA ILE A 379 -21.86 0.04 -21.63
C ILE A 379 -21.90 1.55 -21.89
N ILE A 380 -22.00 1.90 -23.18
CA ILE A 380 -22.29 3.25 -23.66
C ILE A 380 -23.71 3.64 -23.22
N THR A 381 -23.85 4.86 -22.72
CA THR A 381 -25.09 5.53 -22.32
C THR A 381 -26.12 5.54 -23.45
N PHE A 382 -27.36 5.16 -23.15
CA PHE A 382 -28.54 5.57 -23.94
C PHE A 382 -29.28 6.67 -23.18
N THR A 383 -29.37 7.83 -23.82
CA THR A 383 -30.35 8.87 -23.52
C THR A 383 -31.72 8.40 -24.01
N GLY A 384 -32.72 8.55 -23.15
CA GLY A 384 -34.15 8.57 -23.47
C GLY A 384 -34.80 9.59 -22.55
#